data_AF-A0A1M5Z8H4-F1
#
_entry.id   AF-A0A1M5Z8H4-F1
#
_cell.length_a   1.000
_cell.length_b   1.000
_cell.length_c   1.000
_cell.angle_alpha   90.00
_cell.angle_beta   90.00
_cell.angle_gamma   90.00
#
_symmetry.space_group_name_H-M   'P 1'
#
loop_
_entity.id
_entity.type
_entity.pdbx_description
1 polymer ?
#
loop_
_entity_poly.entity_id
_entity_poly.type
_entity_poly.pdbx_seq_one_letter_code
_entity_poly.pdbx_strand_id
1 'polypeptide(L)'
;MNTMKIFEIIDDDNNLSIGTLLYYKKAKDFYIELVETLDEWTAPLLLTAYVKHGIYTIPRDISKLWVCERIIPSNRQNIGSILTTHKLKAYDEMKFLELSEGRCSQDSLYIKKIDSLPEYVHNRNLQNLTDLYL
;
A
#
# COMPACT_ATOMS: atom_id res chain seq x y z
N MET A 1 12.02 5.05 18.11
CA MET A 1 12.72 4.88 16.83
C MET A 1 11.69 4.69 15.73
N ASN A 2 11.56 5.67 14.83
CA ASN A 2 10.62 5.63 13.71
C ASN A 2 10.91 4.36 12.89
N THR A 3 10.00 3.39 12.88
CA THR A 3 10.19 2.21 12.04
C THR A 3 9.06 2.12 11.05
N MET A 4 9.08 3.05 10.09
CA MET A 4 8.34 2.91 8.85
C MET A 4 8.74 1.59 8.19
N LYS A 5 7.79 0.87 7.58
CA LYS A 5 8.09 -0.20 6.64
C LYS A 5 7.86 0.32 5.23
N ILE A 6 8.68 -0.13 4.29
CA ILE A 6 8.65 0.30 2.90
C ILE A 6 8.50 -0.96 2.06
N PHE A 7 7.56 -0.93 1.13
CA PHE A 7 7.35 -2.01 0.19
C PHE A 7 7.19 -1.45 -1.21
N GLU A 8 7.78 -2.10 -2.19
CA GLU A 8 7.43 -1.92 -3.59
C GLU A 8 6.12 -2.66 -3.86
N ILE A 9 5.21 -2.05 -4.61
CA ILE A 9 4.00 -2.66 -5.16
C ILE A 9 4.33 -3.09 -6.58
N ILE A 10 4.21 -4.37 -6.89
CA ILE A 10 4.62 -4.97 -8.15
C ILE A 10 3.41 -5.66 -8.80
N ASP A 11 3.23 -5.44 -10.09
CA ASP A 11 2.36 -6.24 -10.95
C ASP A 11 3.18 -7.40 -11.55
N ASP A 12 2.85 -8.62 -11.13
CA ASP A 12 3.56 -9.84 -11.53
C ASP A 12 3.35 -10.18 -13.01
N ASP A 13 2.12 -9.99 -13.52
CA ASP A 13 1.74 -10.36 -14.88
C ASP A 13 2.43 -9.45 -15.92
N ASN A 14 2.55 -8.17 -15.59
CA ASN A 14 3.17 -7.16 -16.46
C ASN A 14 4.64 -6.89 -16.11
N ASN A 15 5.18 -7.52 -15.07
CA ASN A 15 6.52 -7.26 -14.53
C ASN A 15 6.79 -5.75 -14.34
N LEU A 16 5.82 -5.06 -13.73
CA LEU A 16 5.77 -3.60 -13.64
C LEU A 16 5.79 -3.15 -12.18
N SER A 17 6.59 -2.13 -11.87
CA SER A 17 6.53 -1.44 -10.58
C SER A 17 5.38 -0.44 -10.59
N ILE A 18 4.42 -0.62 -9.68
CA ILE A 18 3.25 0.24 -9.54
C ILE A 18 3.57 1.45 -8.64
N GLY A 19 4.34 1.24 -7.59
CA GLY A 19 4.61 2.28 -6.61
C GLY A 19 5.22 1.77 -5.32
N THR A 20 5.20 2.62 -4.29
CA THR A 20 5.69 2.31 -2.96
C THR A 20 4.57 2.39 -1.94
N LEU A 21 4.39 1.33 -1.15
CA LEU A 21 3.57 1.33 0.06
C LEU A 21 4.43 1.68 1.28
N LEU A 22 4.10 2.77 1.94
CA LEU A 22 4.69 3.20 3.20
C LEU A 22 3.75 2.86 4.36
N TYR A 23 4.28 2.16 5.37
CA TYR A 23 3.52 1.86 6.60
C TYR A 23 4.17 2.48 7.83
N TYR A 24 3.47 3.43 8.46
CA TYR A 24 3.93 4.11 9.67
C TYR A 24 3.43 3.39 10.93
N LYS A 25 4.23 2.46 11.46
CA LYS A 25 3.86 1.57 12.58
C LYS A 25 3.19 2.25 13.79
N LYS A 26 3.64 3.45 14.17
CA LYS A 26 3.10 4.16 15.35
C LYS A 26 1.66 4.61 15.11
N ALA A 27 1.39 5.18 13.94
CA ALA A 27 0.07 5.68 13.57
C ALA A 27 -0.83 4.57 13.00
N LYS A 28 -0.24 3.45 12.58
CA LYS A 28 -0.89 2.38 11.80
C LYS A 28 -1.50 2.89 10.49
N ASP A 29 -0.85 3.89 9.91
CA ASP A 29 -1.28 4.51 8.65
C ASP A 29 -0.51 3.95 7.46
N PHE A 30 -1.20 3.88 6.33
CA PHE A 30 -0.68 3.50 5.03
C PHE A 30 -0.69 4.69 4.08
N TYR A 31 0.35 4.81 3.26
CA TYR A 31 0.43 5.77 2.17
C TYR A 31 0.97 5.07 0.93
N ILE A 32 0.37 5.32 -0.22
CA ILE A 32 0.82 4.82 -1.50
C ILE A 32 1.39 5.98 -2.31
N GLU A 33 2.60 5.78 -2.81
CA GLU A 33 3.28 6.69 -3.71
C GLU A 33 3.45 5.98 -5.05
N LEU A 34 2.64 6.33 -6.03
CA LEU A 34 2.66 5.74 -7.36
C LEU A 34 3.83 6.27 -8.18
N VAL A 35 4.32 5.44 -9.11
CA VAL A 35 5.23 5.90 -10.16
C VAL A 35 4.46 6.74 -11.18
N GLU A 36 5.08 7.81 -11.68
CA GLU A 36 4.41 8.78 -12.57
C GLU A 36 4.21 8.26 -14.00
N THR A 37 4.91 7.17 -14.34
CA THR A 37 4.79 6.50 -15.64
C THR A 37 3.53 5.65 -15.76
N LEU A 38 2.74 5.51 -14.69
CA LEU A 38 1.45 4.81 -14.78
C LEU A 38 0.45 5.61 -15.62
N ASP A 39 -0.38 4.86 -16.33
CA ASP A 39 -1.53 5.33 -17.07
C ASP A 39 -2.82 4.63 -16.59
N GLU A 40 -3.94 4.91 -17.26
CA GLU A 40 -5.23 4.34 -16.90
C GLU A 40 -5.34 2.81 -17.09
N TRP A 41 -4.43 2.21 -17.86
CA TRP A 41 -4.41 0.78 -18.18
C TRP A 41 -3.50 -0.02 -17.25
N THR A 42 -2.47 0.63 -16.71
CA THR A 42 -1.46 0.04 -15.84
C THR A 42 -1.70 0.32 -14.35
N ALA A 43 -2.55 1.30 -14.02
CA ALA A 43 -2.92 1.59 -12.64
C ALA A 43 -3.87 0.53 -12.05
N PRO A 44 -3.72 0.17 -10.75
CA PRO A 44 -4.73 -0.63 -10.05
C PRO A 44 -6.10 0.03 -10.12
N LEU A 45 -7.17 -0.74 -10.30
CA LEU A 45 -8.52 -0.22 -10.56
C LEU A 45 -8.99 0.85 -9.56
N LEU A 46 -8.75 0.62 -8.27
CA LEU A 46 -9.08 1.57 -7.20
C LEU A 46 -8.37 2.93 -7.37
N LEU A 47 -7.19 2.94 -8.00
CA LEU A 47 -6.30 4.08 -8.12
C LEU A 47 -6.34 4.73 -9.52
N THR A 48 -6.99 4.09 -10.50
CA THR A 48 -7.09 4.59 -11.88
C THR A 48 -7.56 6.04 -11.97
N ALA A 49 -8.57 6.42 -11.18
CA ALA A 49 -9.07 7.79 -11.18
C ALA A 49 -8.03 8.81 -10.71
N TYR A 50 -7.16 8.46 -9.75
CA TYR A 50 -6.09 9.33 -9.27
C TYR A 50 -5.03 9.53 -10.34
N VAL A 51 -4.60 8.45 -11.00
CA VAL A 51 -3.64 8.51 -12.11
C VAL A 51 -4.17 9.37 -13.26
N LYS A 52 -5.46 9.24 -13.62
CA LYS A 52 -6.09 10.10 -14.65
C LYS A 52 -6.05 11.59 -14.33
N HIS A 53 -6.02 11.95 -13.05
CA HIS A 53 -5.94 13.34 -12.59
C HIS A 53 -4.51 13.79 -12.26
N GLY A 54 -3.49 12.97 -12.56
CA GLY A 54 -2.09 13.25 -12.25
C GLY A 54 -1.78 13.21 -10.74
N ILE A 55 -2.58 12.50 -9.95
CA ILE A 55 -2.39 12.36 -8.51
C ILE A 55 -1.64 11.06 -8.23
N TYR A 56 -0.39 11.18 -7.80
CA TYR A 56 0.50 10.04 -7.54
C TYR A 56 0.84 9.84 -6.05
N THR A 57 0.59 10.85 -5.20
CA THR A 57 0.50 10.67 -3.74
C THR A 57 -0.95 10.34 -3.40
N ILE A 58 -1.22 9.09 -3.05
CA ILE A 58 -2.59 8.63 -2.80
C ILE A 58 -3.05 9.06 -1.39
N PRO A 59 -4.28 9.59 -1.25
CA PRO A 59 -4.84 9.93 0.05
C PRO A 59 -4.78 8.76 1.05
N ARG A 60 -4.64 9.08 2.33
CA ARG A 60 -4.44 8.09 3.41
C ARG A 60 -5.57 7.06 3.49
N ASP A 61 -6.82 7.51 3.41
CA ASP A 61 -8.02 6.68 3.46
C ASP A 61 -8.11 5.73 2.27
N ILE A 62 -7.73 6.20 1.08
CA ILE A 62 -7.69 5.39 -0.14
C ILE A 62 -6.53 4.39 -0.11
N SER A 63 -5.36 4.82 0.38
CA SER A 63 -4.22 3.93 0.61
C SER A 63 -4.59 2.79 1.58
N LYS A 64 -5.33 3.13 2.65
CA LYS A 64 -5.88 2.13 3.58
C LYS A 64 -6.91 1.23 2.90
N LEU A 65 -7.79 1.78 2.07
CA LEU A 65 -8.79 1.00 1.35
C LEU A 65 -8.14 -0.04 0.42
N TRP A 66 -7.10 0.34 -0.32
CA TRP A 66 -6.34 -0.58 -1.18
C TRP A 66 -5.74 -1.76 -0.39
N VAL A 67 -5.21 -1.49 0.81
CA VAL A 67 -4.73 -2.53 1.74
C VAL A 67 -5.88 -3.41 2.22
N CYS A 68 -7.03 -2.81 2.58
CA CYS A 68 -8.20 -3.53 3.05
C CYS A 68 -8.80 -4.48 2.00
N GLU A 69 -8.74 -4.15 0.71
CA GLU A 69 -9.18 -5.03 -0.39
C GLU A 69 -8.36 -6.33 -0.49
N ARG A 70 -7.13 -6.34 0.05
CA ARG A 70 -6.19 -7.48 -0.04
C ARG A 70 -6.17 -8.38 1.17
N ILE A 71 -6.73 -7.92 2.29
CA ILE A 71 -6.70 -8.65 3.56
C ILE A 71 -8.06 -9.22 3.92
N ILE A 72 -8.04 -10.25 4.76
CA ILE A 72 -9.27 -10.81 5.33
C ILE A 72 -9.98 -9.70 6.12
N PRO A 73 -11.25 -9.35 5.84
CA PRO A 73 -11.93 -8.25 6.52
C PRO A 73 -12.21 -8.58 7.99
N SER A 74 -12.14 -7.57 8.84
CA SER A 74 -12.30 -7.72 10.30
C SER A 74 -13.70 -8.20 10.73
N ASN A 75 -14.73 -7.96 9.91
CA ASN A 75 -16.11 -8.35 10.18
C ASN A 75 -16.45 -9.79 9.75
N ARG A 76 -15.47 -10.60 9.31
CA ARG A 76 -15.70 -12.00 8.91
C ARG A 76 -16.15 -12.83 10.11
N GLN A 77 -17.24 -13.60 9.95
CA GLN A 77 -17.86 -14.39 11.03
C GLN A 77 -16.86 -15.26 11.83
N ASN A 78 -15.84 -15.80 11.15
CA ASN A 78 -14.84 -16.69 11.75
C ASN A 78 -13.49 -16.01 12.04
N ILE A 79 -13.45 -14.68 12.21
CA ILE A 79 -12.19 -13.94 12.37
C ILE A 79 -11.37 -14.41 13.58
N GLY A 80 -12.00 -14.78 14.69
CA GLY A 80 -11.31 -15.28 15.89
C GLY A 80 -10.53 -16.58 15.63
N SER A 81 -11.11 -17.50 14.88
CA SER A 81 -10.44 -18.75 14.49
C SER A 81 -9.27 -18.46 13.54
N ILE A 82 -9.46 -17.56 12.58
CA ILE A 82 -8.40 -17.14 11.64
C ILE A 82 -7.21 -16.53 12.38
N LEU A 83 -7.46 -15.62 13.34
CA LEU A 83 -6.43 -15.03 14.17
C LEU A 83 -5.64 -16.09 14.94
N THR A 84 -6.33 -17.08 15.51
CA THR A 84 -5.72 -18.19 16.24
C THR A 84 -4.82 -19.05 15.36
N THR A 85 -5.28 -19.42 14.16
CA THR A 85 -4.50 -20.18 13.16
C THR A 85 -3.20 -19.47 12.79
N HIS A 86 -3.23 -18.15 12.66
CA HIS A 86 -2.06 -17.33 12.33
C HIS A 86 -1.28 -16.83 13.55
N LYS A 87 -1.61 -17.30 14.77
CA LYS A 87 -0.99 -16.89 16.04
C LYS A 87 -1.04 -15.36 16.28
N LEU A 88 -2.09 -14.72 15.79
CA LEU A 88 -2.35 -13.30 15.96
C LEU A 88 -3.25 -13.08 17.19
N LYS A 89 -2.82 -12.18 18.10
CA LYS A 89 -3.59 -11.84 19.32
C LYS A 89 -4.78 -10.91 19.05
N ALA A 90 -4.68 -10.12 17.99
CA ALA A 90 -5.69 -9.14 17.60
C ALA A 90 -5.58 -8.91 16.09
N TYR A 91 -6.65 -8.39 15.50
CA TYR A 91 -6.66 -7.97 14.11
C TYR A 91 -5.63 -6.86 13.88
N ASP A 92 -4.81 -7.02 12.84
CA ASP A 92 -3.74 -6.09 12.47
C ASP A 92 -3.59 -6.14 10.95
N GLU A 93 -4.00 -5.06 10.28
CA GLU A 93 -4.03 -4.97 8.82
C GLU A 93 -2.66 -5.26 8.20
N MET A 94 -1.59 -4.69 8.76
CA MET A 94 -0.24 -4.89 8.24
C MET A 94 0.20 -6.35 8.36
N LYS A 95 -0.12 -7.03 9.47
CA LYS A 95 0.24 -8.45 9.62
C LYS A 95 -0.49 -9.33 8.62
N PHE A 96 -1.78 -9.09 8.37
CA PHE A 96 -2.51 -9.83 7.33
C PHE A 96 -1.97 -9.56 5.93
N LEU A 97 -1.59 -8.30 5.67
CA LEU A 97 -0.98 -7.93 4.40
C LEU A 97 0.37 -8.63 4.21
N GLU A 98 1.22 -8.70 5.24
CA GLU A 98 2.50 -9.43 5.19
C GLU A 98 2.31 -10.94 5.04
N LEU A 99 1.31 -11.53 5.71
CA LEU A 99 1.01 -12.97 5.60
C LEU A 99 0.62 -13.40 4.18
N SER A 100 0.04 -12.49 3.41
CA SER A 100 -0.40 -12.71 2.03
C SER A 100 0.58 -12.13 1.00
N GLU A 101 1.65 -11.46 1.44
CA GLU A 101 2.50 -10.64 0.58
C GLU A 101 1.70 -9.63 -0.27
N GLY A 102 0.55 -9.18 0.24
CA GLY A 102 -0.37 -8.30 -0.49
C GLY A 102 -1.13 -8.94 -1.65
N ARG A 103 -0.98 -10.25 -1.87
CA ARG A 103 -1.66 -10.99 -2.94
C ARG A 103 -3.12 -11.23 -2.58
N CYS A 104 -3.98 -11.10 -3.58
CA CYS A 104 -5.40 -11.42 -3.47
C CYS A 104 -5.93 -12.06 -4.76
N SER A 105 -7.19 -12.49 -4.78
CA SER A 105 -7.78 -13.15 -5.95
C SER A 105 -8.30 -12.19 -7.03
N GLN A 106 -8.10 -10.87 -6.86
CA GLN A 106 -8.67 -9.85 -7.74
C GLN A 106 -7.69 -9.38 -8.82
N ASP A 107 -6.38 -9.45 -8.53
CA ASP A 107 -5.32 -8.99 -9.42
C ASP A 107 -4.01 -9.77 -9.17
N SER A 108 -3.01 -9.49 -10.02
CA SER A 108 -1.65 -10.03 -9.98
C SER A 108 -0.72 -9.25 -9.05
N LEU A 109 -1.23 -8.27 -8.29
CA LEU A 109 -0.38 -7.38 -7.52
C LEU A 109 0.14 -8.06 -6.23
N TYR A 110 1.35 -7.70 -5.85
CA TYR A 110 1.94 -8.09 -4.57
C TYR A 110 2.85 -6.99 -4.02
N ILE A 111 3.23 -7.11 -2.76
CA ILE A 111 4.17 -6.21 -2.11
C ILE A 111 5.49 -6.91 -1.81
N LYS A 112 6.60 -6.23 -2.08
CA LYS A 112 7.94 -6.69 -1.77
C LYS A 112 8.63 -5.70 -0.86
N LYS A 113 9.10 -6.16 0.29
CA LYS A 113 9.80 -5.28 1.24
C LYS A 113 11.10 -4.76 0.63
N ILE A 114 11.36 -3.47 0.79
CA ILE A 114 12.60 -2.81 0.38
C ILE A 114 13.23 -2.07 1.57
N ASP A 115 14.54 -1.86 1.51
CA ASP A 115 15.31 -1.30 2.63
C ASP A 115 15.43 0.23 2.60
N SER A 116 15.23 0.84 1.43
CA SER A 116 15.36 2.28 1.21
C SER A 116 14.16 2.84 0.45
N LEU A 117 13.83 4.11 0.71
CA LEU A 117 12.82 4.82 -0.09
C LEU A 117 13.35 4.99 -1.52
N PRO A 118 12.52 4.77 -2.55
CA PRO A 118 12.88 5.13 -3.91
C PRO A 118 13.06 6.64 -4.07
N GLU A 119 13.90 7.06 -5.01
CA GLU A 119 14.25 8.46 -5.23
C GLU A 119 13.03 9.33 -5.56
N TYR A 120 12.10 8.85 -6.38
CA TYR A 120 10.87 9.59 -6.72
C TYR A 120 10.02 9.88 -5.47
N VAL A 121 10.00 8.97 -4.50
CA VAL A 121 9.28 9.17 -3.23
C VAL A 121 9.99 10.21 -2.37
N HIS A 122 11.33 10.20 -2.33
CA HIS A 122 12.10 11.23 -1.64
C HIS A 122 11.84 12.62 -2.21
N ASN A 123 11.88 12.75 -3.54
CA ASN A 123 11.65 14.02 -4.23
C ASN A 123 10.24 14.56 -3.97
N ARG A 124 9.23 13.69 -4.05
CA ARG A 124 7.83 14.09 -3.81
C ARG A 124 7.56 14.50 -2.36
N ASN A 125 8.15 13.79 -1.39
CA ASN A 125 8.05 14.18 0.02
C ASN A 125 8.65 15.57 0.28
N LEU A 126 9.76 15.93 -0.38
CA LEU A 126 10.37 17.26 -0.27
C LEU A 126 9.47 18.34 -0.88
N GLN A 127 8.86 18.06 -2.04
CA GLN A 127 7.93 18.97 -2.69
C GLN A 127 6.69 19.22 -1.82
N ASN A 128 6.04 18.16 -1.32
CA ASN A 128 4.86 18.26 -0.46
C ASN A 128 5.15 19.05 0.83
N LEU A 129 6.37 18.96 1.37
CA LEU A 129 6.78 19.79 2.52
C LEU A 129 6.92 21.26 2.13
N THR A 130 7.45 21.55 0.94
CA THR A 130 7.63 22.93 0.45
C THR A 130 6.27 23.61 0.21
N ASP A 131 5.32 22.88 -0.36
CA ASP A 131 3.96 23.38 -0.64
C ASP A 131 3.16 23.73 0.63
N LEU A 132 3.53 23.18 1.80
CA LEU A 132 2.92 23.54 3.08
C LEU A 132 3.43 24.87 3.67
N TYR A 133 4.56 25.38 3.17
CA TYR A 133 5.18 26.64 3.64
C TYR A 133 4.98 27.81 2.68
N LEU A 134 4.27 27.61 1.56
CA LEU A 134 3.91 28.61 0.57
C LEU A 134 2.42 28.95 0.66
#